data_AF-A0A811ML75-F1
#
_entry.id   AF-A0A811ML75-F1
#
_cell.length_a   1.000
_cell.length_b   1.000
_cell.length_c   1.000
_cell.angle_alpha   90.00
_cell.angle_beta   90.00
_cell.angle_gamma   90.00
#
_symmetry.space_group_name_H-M   'P 1'
#
loop_
_entity.id
_entity.type
_entity.pdbx_description
1 polymer ?
#
loop_
_entity_poly.entity_id
_entity_poly.type
_entity_poly.pdbx_seq_one_letter_code
_entity_poly.pdbx_strand_id
1 'polypeptide(L)' 'MDLVTGALGMLPSKLLELLKEEYKLQKDVRVKVQSLSRELECMHAALRKVAAVPWDQLDDQVKIWAREVRDASYDIEDIQ' A
#
# COMPACT_ATOMS: atom_id res chain seq x y z
N MET A 1 40.34 30.36 -0.86
CA MET A 1 40.19 28.93 -0.49
C MET A 1 38.76 28.73 0.01
N ASP A 2 37.76 29.13 -0.79
CA ASP A 2 36.43 29.49 -0.24
C ASP A 2 35.28 28.69 -0.85
N LEU A 3 35.44 28.16 -2.06
CA LEU A 3 34.42 27.34 -2.71
C LEU A 3 34.26 25.96 -2.05
N VAL A 4 35.37 25.31 -1.72
CA VAL A 4 35.37 23.98 -1.09
C VAL A 4 34.82 24.06 0.33
N THR A 5 35.21 25.08 1.09
CA THR A 5 34.72 25.33 2.46
C THR A 5 33.24 25.70 2.47
N GLY A 6 32.78 26.50 1.50
CA GLY A 6 31.36 26.83 1.32
C GLY A 6 30.49 25.61 0.92
N ALA A 7 30.98 24.77 0.01
CA ALA A 7 30.26 23.55 -0.41
C ALA A 7 30.19 22.49 0.72
N LEU A 8 31.28 22.28 1.45
CA LEU A 8 31.28 21.40 2.63
C LEU A 8 30.37 21.92 3.76
N GLY A 9 30.23 23.25 3.90
CA GLY A 9 29.30 23.85 4.85
C GLY A 9 27.82 23.58 4.57
N MET A 10 27.45 23.27 3.32
CA MET A 10 26.07 22.96 2.92
C MET A 10 25.72 21.46 2.99
N LEU A 11 26.71 20.58 3.08
CA LEU A 11 26.47 19.13 3.13
C LEU A 11 25.61 18.70 4.33
N PRO A 12 25.82 19.21 5.56
CA PRO A 12 25.01 18.79 6.71
C PRO A 12 23.53 19.14 6.57
N SER A 13 23.19 20.30 5.99
CA SER A 13 21.80 20.69 5.79
C SER A 13 21.12 19.83 4.72
N LYS A 14 21.84 19.48 3.64
CA LYS A 14 21.32 18.59 2.60
C LYS A 14 21.13 17.15 3.08
N LEU A 15 22.04 16.65 3.91
CA LEU A 15 21.88 15.34 4.57
C LEU A 15 20.70 15.34 5.55
N LEU A 16 20.50 16.43 6.30
CA LEU A 16 19.34 16.56 7.19
C LEU A 16 18.02 16.62 6.42
N GLU A 17 17.98 17.29 5.27
CA GLU A 17 16.81 17.33 4.38
C GLU A 17 16.48 15.95 3.83
N LEU A 18 17.49 15.23 3.30
CA LEU A 18 17.34 13.85 2.82
C LEU A 18 16.85 12.90 3.93
N LEU A 19 17.39 13.02 5.15
CA LEU A 19 16.93 12.21 6.30
C LEU A 19 15.47 12.50 6.67
N LYS A 20 15.03 13.76 6.59
CA LYS A 20 13.62 14.12 6.84
C LYS A 20 12.70 13.56 5.77
N GLU A 21 13.11 13.60 4.51
CA GLU A 21 12.35 13.05 3.39
C GLU A 21 12.24 11.53 3.50
N GLU A 22 13.34 10.83 3.80
CA GLU A 22 13.35 9.38 4.00
C GLU A 22 12.46 8.97 5.20
N TYR A 23 12.57 9.68 6.33
CA TYR A 23 11.74 9.42 7.50
C TYR A 23 10.24 9.63 7.19
N LYS A 24 9.91 10.67 6.42
CA LYS A 24 8.55 10.94 5.97
C LYS A 24 8.06 9.82 5.04
N LEU A 25 8.87 9.42 4.07
CA LEU A 25 8.55 8.33 3.15
C LEU A 25 8.27 7.03 3.92
N GLN A 26 9.14 6.67 4.86
CA GLN A 26 8.97 5.50 5.72
C GLN A 26 7.66 5.56 6.52
N LYS A 27 7.33 6.73 7.09
CA LYS A 27 6.08 6.94 7.83
C LYS A 27 4.86 6.77 6.91
N ASP A 28 4.89 7.37 5.72
CA ASP A 28 3.80 7.33 4.76
C ASP A 28 3.58 5.91 4.23
N VAL A 29 4.66 5.17 3.96
CA VAL A 29 4.61 3.74 3.61
C VAL A 29 3.98 2.93 4.74
N ARG A 30 4.40 3.14 6.00
CA ARG A 30 3.82 2.43 7.15
C ARG A 30 2.32 2.69 7.30
N VAL A 31 1.88 3.93 7.10
CA VAL A 31 0.44 4.29 7.14
C VAL A 31 -0.32 3.60 6.01
N LYS A 32 0.22 3.59 4.79
CA LYS A 32 -0.40 2.91 3.64
C LYS A 32 -0.51 1.41 3.86
N VAL A 33 0.53 0.76 4.37
CA VAL A 33 0.52 -0.67 4.71
C VAL A 33 -0.56 -0.96 5.76
N GLN A 34 -0.67 -0.14 6.81
CA GLN A 34 -1.73 -0.31 7.83
C GLN A 34 -3.14 -0.14 7.25
N SER A 35 -3.37 0.85 6.37
CA SER A 35 -4.65 1.02 5.67
C SER A 35 -4.97 -0.20 4.82
N LEU A 36 -4.01 -0.64 4.01
CA LEU A 36 -4.15 -1.79 3.12
C LEU A 36 -4.43 -3.08 3.91
N SER A 37 -3.74 -3.33 5.02
CA SER A 37 -4.02 -4.48 5.89
C SER A 37 -5.45 -4.47 6.41
N ARG A 38 -5.95 -3.30 6.84
CA ARG A 38 -7.33 -3.15 7.32
C ARG A 38 -8.35 -3.35 6.19
N GLU A 39 -8.07 -2.82 5.00
CA GLU A 39 -8.91 -3.00 3.82
C GLU A 39 -8.99 -4.48 3.42
N LEU A 40 -7.85 -5.18 3.40
CA LEU A 40 -7.77 -6.62 3.13
C LEU A 40 -8.54 -7.45 4.17
N GLU A 41 -8.42 -7.13 5.46
CA GLU A 41 -9.22 -7.78 6.51
C GLU A 41 -10.72 -7.60 6.29
N CYS A 42 -11.15 -6.39 5.93
CA CYS A 42 -12.56 -6.10 5.62
C CYS A 42 -13.05 -6.89 4.40
N MET A 43 -12.27 -6.88 3.31
CA MET A 43 -12.59 -7.60 2.08
C MET A 43 -12.65 -9.10 2.31
N HIS A 44 -11.70 -9.66 3.07
CA HIS A 44 -11.68 -11.07 3.40
C HIS A 44 -12.90 -11.47 4.25
N ALA A 45 -13.29 -10.65 5.23
CA ALA A 45 -14.51 -10.88 5.99
C ALA A 45 -15.78 -10.81 5.12
N ALA A 46 -15.84 -9.88 4.16
CA ALA A 46 -16.94 -9.78 3.21
C ALA A 46 -17.01 -11.01 2.29
N LEU A 47 -15.88 -11.45 1.73
CA LEU A 47 -15.82 -12.64 0.89
C LEU A 47 -16.25 -13.91 1.63
N ARG A 48 -15.90 -14.08 2.91
CA ARG A 48 -16.39 -15.22 3.71
C ARG A 48 -17.92 -15.24 3.79
N LYS A 49 -18.57 -14.07 3.91
CA LYS A 49 -20.04 -13.98 3.92
C LYS A 49 -20.62 -14.31 2.56
N VAL A 50 -20.01 -13.84 1.48
CA VAL A 50 -20.42 -14.16 0.10
C VAL A 50 -20.28 -15.67 -0.16
N ALA A 51 -19.18 -16.28 0.26
CA ALA A 51 -18.93 -17.71 0.10
C ALA A 51 -19.89 -18.62 0.90
N ALA A 52 -20.57 -18.09 1.91
CA ALA A 52 -21.59 -18.81 2.67
C ALA A 52 -22.96 -18.87 1.95
N VAL A 53 -23.13 -18.13 0.85
CA VAL A 53 -24.35 -18.12 0.04
C VAL A 53 -24.12 -18.97 -1.22
N PRO A 54 -25.06 -19.86 -1.59
CA PRO A 54 -24.97 -20.61 -2.85
C PRO A 54 -24.80 -19.68 -4.06
N TRP A 55 -23.91 -20.06 -4.98
CA TRP A 55 -23.51 -19.19 -6.10
C TRP A 55 -24.69 -18.78 -7.00
N ASP A 56 -25.65 -19.67 -7.21
CA ASP A 56 -26.87 -19.44 -7.97
C ASP A 56 -27.81 -18.41 -7.34
N GLN A 57 -27.67 -18.16 -6.03
CA GLN A 57 -28.49 -17.24 -5.24
C GLN A 57 -27.81 -15.87 -5.04
N LEU A 58 -26.56 -15.73 -5.47
CA LEU A 58 -25.86 -14.45 -5.43
C LEU A 58 -26.40 -13.51 -6.52
N ASP A 59 -26.57 -12.24 -6.16
CA ASP A 59 -26.84 -11.18 -7.12
C ASP A 59 -25.67 -11.05 -8.12
N ASP A 60 -25.98 -10.68 -9.35
CA ASP A 60 -24.98 -10.61 -10.42
C ASP A 60 -23.89 -9.56 -10.15
N GLN A 61 -24.22 -8.46 -9.45
CA GLN A 61 -23.22 -7.49 -9.00
C GLN A 61 -22.22 -8.12 -8.02
N VAL A 62 -22.70 -8.95 -7.10
CA VAL A 62 -21.85 -9.63 -6.12
C VAL A 62 -20.95 -10.66 -6.79
N LYS A 63 -21.45 -11.37 -7.81
CA LYS A 63 -20.64 -12.32 -8.60
C LYS A 63 -19.52 -11.62 -9.37
N ILE A 64 -19.79 -10.46 -9.96
CA ILE A 64 -18.77 -9.64 -10.65
C ILE A 64 -17.71 -9.19 -9.65
N TRP A 65 -18.13 -8.60 -8.53
CA TRP A 65 -17.20 -8.13 -7.50
C TRP A 65 -16.33 -9.27 -6.94
N ALA A 66 -16.91 -10.45 -6.67
CA ALA A 66 -16.15 -11.61 -6.22
C ALA A 66 -15.10 -12.09 -7.24
N ARG A 67 -15.35 -11.89 -8.55
CA ARG A 67 -14.35 -12.16 -9.60
C ARG A 67 -13.26 -11.11 -9.60
N GLU A 68 -13.60 -9.83 -9.57
CA GLU A 68 -12.62 -8.73 -9.53
C GLU A 68 -11.67 -8.84 -8.34
N VAL A 69 -12.19 -9.18 -7.15
CA VAL A 69 -11.34 -9.36 -5.96
C VAL A 69 -10.42 -10.57 -6.10
N ARG A 70 -10.88 -11.67 -6.71
CA ARG A 70 -10.03 -12.84 -6.98
C ARG A 70 -8.92 -12.48 -7.97
N ASP A 71 -9.27 -11.79 -9.05
CA ASP A 71 -8.32 -11.43 -10.10
C ASP A 71 -7.27 -10.44 -9.55
N ALA A 72 -7.69 -9.45 -8.77
CA ALA A 72 -6.80 -8.54 -8.04
C ALA A 72 -5.90 -9.26 -7.01
N SER A 73 -6.34 -10.40 -6.45
CA SER A 73 -5.50 -11.22 -5.59
C SER A 73 -4.35 -11.87 -6.36
N TYR A 74 -4.58 -12.29 -7.60
CA TYR A 74 -3.53 -12.83 -8.46
C TYR A 74 -2.53 -11.76 -8.87
N ASP A 75 -3.00 -10.55 -9.19
CA ASP A 75 -2.11 -9.41 -9.50
C ASP A 75 -1.15 -9.07 -8.34
N ILE A 76 -1.54 -9.32 -7.08
CA ILE A 76 -0.68 -9.13 -5.91
C ILE A 76 0.36 -10.25 -5.78
N GLU A 77 0.01 -11.49 -6.13
CA GLU A 77 0.92 -12.64 -6.08
C GLU A 77 2.01 -12.58 -7.16
N ASP A 78 1.72 -11.93 -8.29
CA ASP A 78 2.66 -11.77 -9.43
C ASP A 78 3.71 -10.65 -9.22
N ILE A 79 3.63 -9.89 -8.12
CA ILE A 79 4.66 -8.92 -7.73
C ILE A 79 5.75 -9.65 -6.90
N GLN A 80 6.50 -10.54 -7.55
CA GLN A 80 7.73 -11.14 -6.99
C GLN A 80 9.00 -10.43 -7.47
#